data_AF-A0A2E0UKT3-F1
#
_entry.id   AF-A0A2E0UKT3-F1
#
_cell.length_a   1.000
_cell.length_b   1.000
_cell.length_c   1.000
_cell.angle_alpha   90.00
_cell.angle_beta   90.00
_cell.angle_gamma   90.00
#
_symmetry.space_group_name_H-M   'P 1'
#
loop_
_entity.id
_entity.type
_entity.pdbx_description
1 polymer ?
#
loop_
_entity_poly.entity_id
_entity_poly.type
_entity_poly.pdbx_seq_one_letter_code
_entity_poly.pdbx_strand_id
1 'polypeptide(L)'
;MRKMQILELETRGTTGFVGKLTALKEGDLAVLRGLANQPLDTSLEGFDLFTGLWWGLRQADKWTPGREVSWLACKLYAQNPQPQQDGAALPFLLRQYMMSQYGNDLDGRDRFSQKLDRLLASSFAELESQLTWAIRLVRRDEPKAKKNPESNVGDPRGFDWVHLINSLSHWDRSTTRTKWAEQFLNIHTGV
;
A
#
# COMPACT_ATOMS: atom_id res chain seq x y z
N MET A 1 5.03 26.52 -6.24
CA MET A 1 4.45 26.71 -4.89
C MET A 1 3.13 25.95 -4.67
N ARG A 2 2.08 26.14 -5.48
CA ARG A 2 0.74 25.54 -5.26
C ARG A 2 0.68 23.99 -5.29
N LYS A 3 1.51 23.33 -6.11
CA LYS A 3 1.55 21.85 -6.23
C LYS A 3 2.13 21.15 -5.00
N MET A 4 3.09 21.79 -4.33
CA MET A 4 3.75 21.25 -3.14
C MET A 4 2.80 21.28 -1.93
N GLN A 5 2.07 22.39 -1.75
CA GLN A 5 1.04 22.52 -0.72
C GLN A 5 -0.11 21.51 -0.87
N ILE A 6 -0.49 21.15 -2.10
CA ILE A 6 -1.53 20.14 -2.33
C ILE A 6 -1.03 18.75 -1.90
N LEU A 7 0.20 18.38 -2.26
CA LEU A 7 0.78 17.09 -1.89
C LEU A 7 0.94 16.94 -0.37
N GLU A 8 1.34 18.01 0.32
CA GLU A 8 1.45 18.03 1.79
C GLU A 8 0.09 17.80 2.47
N LEU A 9 -0.96 18.43 1.94
CA LEU A 9 -2.32 18.28 2.47
C LEU A 9 -2.91 16.88 2.20
N GLU A 10 -2.70 16.33 1.00
CA GLU A 10 -3.03 14.94 0.68
C GLU A 10 -2.33 13.96 1.62
N THR A 11 -1.03 14.19 1.86
CA THR A 11 -0.24 13.36 2.77
C THR A 11 -0.82 13.39 4.18
N ARG A 12 -1.16 14.58 4.70
CA ARG A 12 -1.78 14.72 6.03
C ARG A 12 -3.08 13.93 6.17
N GLY A 13 -3.99 14.06 5.20
CA GLY A 13 -5.27 13.35 5.20
C GLY A 13 -5.09 11.82 5.18
N THR A 14 -4.14 11.35 4.39
CA THR A 14 -3.78 9.92 4.30
C THR A 14 -3.11 9.43 5.58
N THR A 15 -2.22 10.19 6.21
CA THR A 15 -1.59 9.82 7.48
C THR A 15 -2.63 9.60 8.58
N GLY A 16 -3.64 10.46 8.69
CA GLY A 16 -4.73 10.29 9.64
C GLY A 16 -5.53 9.00 9.40
N PHE A 17 -5.77 8.66 8.13
CA PHE A 17 -6.42 7.41 7.75
C PHE A 17 -5.57 6.17 8.08
N VAL A 18 -4.27 6.19 7.74
CA VAL A 18 -3.33 5.11 8.09
C VAL A 18 -3.26 4.91 9.60
N GLY A 19 -3.24 5.98 10.39
CA GLY A 19 -3.23 5.88 11.86
C GLY A 19 -4.45 5.12 12.41
N LYS A 20 -5.66 5.35 11.86
CA LYS A 20 -6.84 4.55 12.22
C LYS A 20 -6.75 3.11 11.73
N LEU A 21 -6.27 2.91 10.51
CA LEU A 21 -6.13 1.60 9.89
C LEU A 21 -5.18 0.70 10.70
N THR A 22 -4.06 1.24 11.17
CA THR A 22 -3.10 0.50 11.99
C THR A 22 -3.58 0.23 13.42
N ALA A 23 -4.60 0.95 13.88
CA ALA A 23 -5.20 0.80 15.20
C ALA A 23 -6.37 -0.22 15.23
N LEU A 24 -6.71 -0.83 14.10
CA LEU A 24 -7.74 -1.86 14.01
C LEU A 24 -7.42 -3.07 14.89
N LYS A 25 -8.45 -3.62 15.52
CA LYS A 25 -8.33 -4.82 16.34
C LYS A 25 -8.42 -6.07 15.46
N GLU A 26 -7.93 -7.20 15.96
CA GLU A 26 -7.95 -8.47 15.21
C GLU A 26 -9.37 -8.90 14.77
N GLY A 27 -10.41 -8.59 15.57
CA GLY A 27 -11.80 -8.83 15.18
C GLY A 27 -12.21 -8.04 13.94
N ASP A 28 -11.88 -6.74 13.90
CA ASP A 28 -12.15 -5.87 12.75
C ASP A 28 -11.37 -6.35 11.51
N LEU A 29 -10.10 -6.76 11.70
CA LEU A 29 -9.28 -7.31 10.62
C LEU A 29 -9.87 -8.63 10.09
N ALA A 30 -10.42 -9.49 10.95
CA ALA A 30 -11.06 -10.73 10.53
C ALA A 30 -12.30 -10.47 9.65
N VAL A 31 -13.14 -9.49 10.02
CA VAL A 31 -14.28 -9.06 9.20
C VAL A 31 -13.80 -8.57 7.84
N LEU A 32 -12.81 -7.68 7.80
CA LEU A 32 -12.27 -7.14 6.54
C LEU A 32 -11.61 -8.21 5.67
N ARG A 33 -10.96 -9.22 6.26
CA ARG A 33 -10.42 -10.37 5.54
C ARG A 33 -11.51 -11.18 4.84
N GLY A 34 -12.69 -11.32 5.47
CA GLY A 34 -13.86 -11.96 4.88
C GLY A 34 -14.43 -11.23 3.66
N LEU A 35 -14.10 -9.95 3.49
CA LEU A 35 -14.59 -9.09 2.42
C LEU A 35 -13.58 -8.88 1.29
N ALA A 36 -12.51 -9.69 1.26
CA ALA A 36 -11.52 -9.66 0.19
C ALA A 36 -12.17 -9.85 -1.19
N ASN A 37 -11.80 -8.99 -2.14
CA ASN A 37 -12.34 -8.88 -3.51
C ASN A 37 -13.85 -8.58 -3.57
N GLN A 38 -14.48 -8.19 -2.46
CA GLN A 38 -15.89 -7.80 -2.43
C GLN A 38 -16.05 -6.27 -2.45
N PRO A 39 -17.09 -5.76 -3.11
CA PRO A 39 -17.44 -4.35 -3.03
C PRO A 39 -18.00 -4.00 -1.65
N LEU A 40 -17.98 -2.71 -1.32
CA LEU A 40 -18.31 -2.19 0.01
C LEU A 40 -19.77 -2.46 0.42
N ASP A 41 -20.68 -2.56 -0.53
CA ASP A 41 -22.11 -2.77 -0.35
C ASP A 41 -22.51 -4.24 -0.14
N THR A 42 -21.54 -5.17 -0.10
CA THR A 42 -21.84 -6.61 0.04
C THR A 42 -22.23 -7.01 1.46
N SER A 43 -21.78 -6.28 2.48
CA SER A 43 -22.06 -6.59 3.89
C SER A 43 -22.35 -5.32 4.67
N LEU A 44 -23.46 -5.32 5.42
CA LEU A 44 -23.81 -4.22 6.32
C LEU A 44 -22.76 -4.05 7.42
N GLU A 45 -22.29 -5.14 8.01
CA GLU A 45 -21.24 -5.11 9.02
C GLU A 45 -19.93 -4.52 8.47
N GLY A 46 -19.56 -4.92 7.25
CA GLY A 46 -18.40 -4.36 6.54
C GLY A 46 -18.55 -2.87 6.25
N PHE A 47 -19.75 -2.46 5.83
CA PHE A 47 -20.08 -1.07 5.57
C PHE A 47 -20.01 -0.22 6.86
N ASP A 48 -20.60 -0.67 7.96
CA ASP A 48 -20.60 0.02 9.24
C ASP A 48 -19.19 0.15 9.81
N LEU A 49 -18.40 -0.94 9.75
CA LEU A 49 -17.00 -0.92 10.14
C LEU A 49 -16.21 0.11 9.31
N PHE A 50 -16.33 0.06 7.98
CA PHE A 50 -15.63 0.98 7.08
C PHE A 50 -16.02 2.45 7.33
N THR A 51 -17.32 2.72 7.44
CA THR A 51 -17.81 4.09 7.62
C THR A 51 -17.40 4.66 8.97
N GLY A 52 -17.37 3.85 10.04
CA GLY A 52 -16.83 4.26 11.35
C GLY A 52 -15.36 4.67 11.30
N LEU A 53 -14.56 4.03 10.45
CA LEU A 53 -13.16 4.40 10.24
C LEU A 53 -13.03 5.69 9.41
N TRP A 54 -13.69 5.71 8.26
CA TRP A 54 -13.43 6.67 7.19
C TRP A 54 -14.21 7.98 7.33
N TRP A 55 -15.50 7.93 7.70
CA TRP A 55 -16.41 9.07 7.56
C TRP A 55 -16.00 10.28 8.41
N GLY A 56 -15.67 10.06 9.69
CA GLY A 56 -15.23 11.14 10.57
C GLY A 56 -13.95 11.82 10.11
N LEU A 57 -13.01 11.07 9.50
CA LEU A 57 -11.80 11.64 8.91
C LEU A 57 -12.15 12.49 7.69
N ARG A 58 -13.00 11.96 6.80
CA ARG A 58 -13.41 12.65 5.59
C ARG A 58 -14.19 13.95 5.87
N GLN A 59 -14.98 13.98 6.93
CA GLN A 59 -15.66 15.21 7.38
C GLN A 59 -14.67 16.27 7.87
N ALA A 60 -13.64 15.86 8.60
CA ALA A 60 -12.64 16.76 9.16
C ALA A 60 -11.61 17.23 8.13
N ASP A 61 -11.23 16.37 7.19
CA ASP A 61 -10.23 16.65 6.16
C ASP A 61 -10.70 16.19 4.78
N LYS A 62 -10.93 17.15 3.88
CA LYS A 62 -11.28 16.87 2.47
C LYS A 62 -10.22 16.06 1.72
N TRP A 63 -8.99 16.05 2.23
CA TRP A 63 -7.84 15.34 1.67
C TRP A 63 -7.71 13.90 2.16
N THR A 64 -8.58 13.45 3.06
CA THR A 64 -8.71 12.01 3.35
C THR A 64 -8.96 11.24 2.03
N PRO A 65 -8.33 10.07 1.82
CA PRO A 65 -8.45 9.32 0.58
C PRO A 65 -9.92 9.05 0.19
N GLY A 66 -10.15 8.93 -1.12
CA GLY A 66 -11.47 8.64 -1.66
C GLY A 66 -12.01 7.30 -1.16
N ARG A 67 -13.35 7.16 -1.12
CA ARG A 67 -14.05 5.99 -0.56
C ARG A 67 -13.50 4.65 -1.08
N GLU A 68 -13.36 4.52 -2.40
CA GLU A 68 -12.91 3.27 -3.05
C GLU A 68 -11.46 2.92 -2.71
N VAL A 69 -10.59 3.93 -2.65
CA VAL A 69 -9.19 3.77 -2.26
C VAL A 69 -9.06 3.39 -0.79
N SER A 70 -9.79 4.07 0.09
CA SER A 70 -9.84 3.72 1.50
C SER A 70 -10.38 2.30 1.71
N TRP A 71 -11.41 1.90 0.96
CA TRP A 71 -11.96 0.55 1.04
C TRP A 71 -10.94 -0.51 0.59
N LEU A 72 -10.26 -0.27 -0.53
CA LEU A 72 -9.18 -1.13 -1.00
C LEU A 72 -8.05 -1.24 0.03
N ALA A 73 -7.61 -0.12 0.61
CA ALA A 73 -6.56 -0.10 1.62
C ALA A 73 -6.96 -0.88 2.88
N CYS A 74 -8.20 -0.77 3.36
CA CYS A 74 -8.72 -1.57 4.47
C CYS A 74 -8.57 -3.06 4.22
N LYS A 75 -9.00 -3.53 3.04
CA LYS A 75 -8.92 -4.95 2.67
C LYS A 75 -7.47 -5.44 2.52
N LEU A 76 -6.61 -4.64 1.87
CA LEU A 76 -5.19 -4.99 1.70
C LEU A 76 -4.47 -5.09 3.05
N TYR A 77 -4.71 -4.14 3.95
CA TYR A 77 -4.13 -4.14 5.29
C TYR A 77 -4.63 -5.33 6.11
N ALA A 78 -5.93 -5.62 6.09
CA ALA A 78 -6.50 -6.74 6.81
C ALA A 78 -5.87 -8.09 6.39
N GLN A 79 -5.53 -8.25 5.12
CA GLN A 79 -4.85 -9.46 4.63
C GLN A 79 -3.37 -9.53 5.00
N ASN A 80 -2.70 -8.39 5.16
CA ASN A 80 -1.26 -8.30 5.43
C ASN A 80 -0.97 -7.12 6.36
N PRO A 81 -1.33 -7.21 7.65
CA PRO A 81 -1.10 -6.11 8.58
C PRO A 81 0.40 -5.93 8.80
N GLN A 82 0.90 -4.75 8.46
CA GLN A 82 2.30 -4.34 8.62
C GLN A 82 2.32 -2.87 9.08
N PRO A 83 3.23 -2.47 9.98
CA PRO A 83 3.35 -1.08 10.42
C PRO A 83 3.65 -0.13 9.26
N GLN A 84 3.20 1.12 9.39
CA GLN A 84 3.63 2.23 8.53
C GLN A 84 5.14 2.43 8.69
N GLN A 85 5.85 2.52 7.57
CA GLN A 85 7.28 2.85 7.55
C GLN A 85 7.57 3.83 6.40
N ASP A 86 7.89 5.06 6.74
CA ASP A 86 8.15 6.11 5.77
C ASP A 86 9.35 5.79 4.87
N GLY A 87 9.20 6.02 3.56
CA GLY A 87 10.24 5.77 2.57
C GLY A 87 10.37 4.32 2.13
N ALA A 88 9.71 3.36 2.80
CA ALA A 88 9.64 1.96 2.40
C ALA A 88 8.56 1.74 1.31
N ALA A 89 8.71 2.42 0.16
CA ALA A 89 7.73 2.39 -0.94
C ALA A 89 7.69 1.04 -1.68
N LEU A 90 6.51 0.65 -2.17
CA LEU A 90 6.26 -0.74 -2.60
C LEU A 90 7.09 -1.12 -3.82
N PRO A 91 7.19 -0.24 -4.85
CA PRO A 91 8.01 -0.55 -6.01
C PRO A 91 9.48 -0.78 -5.64
N PHE A 92 10.00 0.01 -4.69
CA PHE A 92 11.37 -0.15 -4.22
C PHE A 92 11.58 -1.48 -3.49
N LEU A 93 10.66 -1.85 -2.59
CA LEU A 93 10.74 -3.13 -1.87
C LEU A 93 10.59 -4.33 -2.81
N LEU A 94 9.73 -4.25 -3.82
CA LEU A 94 9.60 -5.29 -4.86
C LEU A 94 10.88 -5.46 -5.66
N ARG A 95 11.61 -4.37 -5.95
CA ARG A 95 12.91 -4.43 -6.60
C ARG A 95 13.92 -5.17 -5.71
N GLN A 96 13.98 -4.83 -4.43
CA GLN A 96 14.86 -5.50 -3.47
C GLN A 96 14.56 -7.01 -3.42
N TYR A 97 13.28 -7.38 -3.34
CA TYR A 97 12.81 -8.76 -3.42
C TYR A 97 13.28 -9.47 -4.70
N MET A 98 13.09 -8.84 -5.85
CA MET A 98 13.47 -9.45 -7.12
C MET A 98 14.99 -9.67 -7.20
N MET A 99 15.78 -8.71 -6.72
CA MET A 99 17.24 -8.80 -6.71
C MET A 99 17.77 -9.86 -5.74
N SER A 100 17.15 -10.00 -4.56
CA SER A 100 17.54 -10.99 -3.55
C SER A 100 17.21 -12.42 -4.02
N GLN A 101 16.03 -12.63 -4.59
CA GLN A 101 15.53 -13.95 -4.96
C GLN A 101 16.05 -14.43 -6.32
N TYR A 102 16.21 -13.52 -7.29
CA TYR A 102 16.53 -13.87 -8.68
C TYR A 102 17.84 -13.21 -9.14
N GLY A 103 18.80 -12.99 -8.23
CA GLY A 103 20.06 -12.28 -8.48
C GLY A 103 20.80 -12.68 -9.76
N ASN A 104 20.93 -13.98 -10.03
CA ASN A 104 21.58 -14.50 -11.23
C ASN A 104 20.60 -15.21 -12.18
N ASP A 105 19.33 -15.32 -11.81
CA ASP A 105 18.28 -15.97 -12.60
C ASP A 105 17.58 -14.93 -13.50
N LEU A 106 18.08 -14.78 -14.73
CA LEU A 106 17.52 -13.85 -15.70
C LEU A 106 16.07 -14.19 -16.07
N ASP A 107 15.75 -15.48 -16.22
CA ASP A 107 14.38 -15.91 -16.54
C ASP A 107 13.43 -15.64 -15.37
N GLY A 108 13.90 -15.81 -14.14
CA GLY A 108 13.18 -15.44 -12.93
C GLY A 108 12.86 -13.96 -12.85
N ARG A 109 13.84 -13.10 -13.18
CA ARG A 109 13.65 -11.64 -13.27
C ARG A 109 12.67 -11.24 -14.36
N ASP A 110 12.71 -11.91 -15.51
CA ASP A 110 11.78 -11.64 -16.60
C ASP A 110 10.34 -12.01 -16.21
N ARG A 111 10.11 -13.21 -15.65
CA ARG A 111 8.80 -13.61 -15.12
C ARG A 111 8.28 -12.67 -14.03
N PHE A 112 9.17 -12.19 -13.16
CA PHE A 112 8.81 -11.21 -12.14
C PHE A 112 8.37 -9.89 -12.79
N SER A 113 9.14 -9.40 -13.74
CA SER A 113 8.88 -8.14 -14.46
C SER A 113 7.55 -8.20 -15.21
N GLN A 114 7.26 -9.31 -15.91
CA GLN A 114 5.96 -9.51 -16.56
C GLN A 114 4.78 -9.43 -15.57
N LYS A 115 4.97 -9.91 -14.33
CA LYS A 115 3.92 -9.83 -13.30
C LYS A 115 3.76 -8.42 -12.75
N LEU A 116 4.87 -7.69 -12.59
CA LEU A 116 4.84 -6.27 -12.26
C LEU A 116 4.15 -5.46 -13.37
N ASP A 117 4.44 -5.73 -14.64
CA ASP A 117 3.82 -5.06 -15.77
C ASP A 117 2.31 -5.27 -15.79
N ARG A 118 1.83 -6.48 -15.47
CA ARG A 118 0.40 -6.74 -15.29
C ARG A 118 -0.20 -5.92 -14.15
N LEU A 119 0.49 -5.83 -13.01
CA LEU A 119 0.06 -4.97 -11.90
C LEU A 119 -0.04 -3.52 -12.35
N LEU A 120 0.99 -3.00 -13.03
CA LEU A 120 1.01 -1.62 -13.51
C LEU A 120 -0.06 -1.38 -14.57
N ALA A 121 -0.35 -2.33 -15.44
CA ALA A 121 -1.38 -2.21 -16.48
C ALA A 121 -2.82 -2.39 -15.95
N SER A 122 -3.00 -2.88 -14.71
CA SER A 122 -4.32 -3.17 -14.14
C SER A 122 -5.15 -1.91 -13.95
N SER A 123 -6.45 -2.02 -14.21
CA SER A 123 -7.42 -1.00 -13.79
C SER A 123 -7.56 -1.00 -12.26
N PHE A 124 -8.07 0.09 -11.68
CA PHE A 124 -8.26 0.17 -10.23
C PHE A 124 -9.10 -1.00 -9.67
N ALA A 125 -10.12 -1.45 -10.41
CA ALA A 125 -10.99 -2.55 -10.00
C ALA A 125 -10.27 -3.91 -9.90
N GLU A 126 -9.17 -4.09 -10.64
CA GLU A 126 -8.41 -5.35 -10.68
C GLU A 126 -7.23 -5.37 -9.71
N LEU A 127 -6.90 -4.21 -9.12
CA LEU A 127 -5.69 -4.03 -8.32
C LEU A 127 -5.62 -4.87 -7.06
N GLU A 128 -6.76 -5.18 -6.43
CA GLU A 128 -6.74 -5.85 -5.13
C GLU A 128 -5.95 -7.15 -5.17
N SER A 129 -6.19 -7.98 -6.18
CA SER A 129 -5.50 -9.26 -6.37
C SER A 129 -4.00 -9.07 -6.61
N GLN A 130 -3.62 -8.09 -7.44
CA GLN A 130 -2.23 -7.82 -7.81
C GLN A 130 -1.45 -7.22 -6.64
N LEU A 131 -2.02 -6.25 -5.94
CA LEU A 131 -1.42 -5.62 -4.75
C LEU A 131 -1.32 -6.62 -3.60
N THR A 132 -2.32 -7.48 -3.41
CA THR A 132 -2.24 -8.57 -2.42
C THR A 132 -1.03 -9.47 -2.68
N TRP A 133 -0.78 -9.83 -3.94
CA TRP A 133 0.42 -10.59 -4.30
C TRP A 133 1.70 -9.80 -3.96
N ALA A 134 1.78 -8.54 -4.40
CA ALA A 134 2.96 -7.71 -4.21
C ALA A 134 3.32 -7.52 -2.73
N ILE A 135 2.34 -7.16 -1.90
CA ILE A 135 2.52 -6.95 -0.45
C ILE A 135 2.94 -8.27 0.23
N ARG A 136 2.35 -9.41 -0.16
CA ARG A 136 2.74 -10.73 0.37
C ARG A 136 4.18 -11.10 0.07
N LEU A 137 4.71 -10.71 -1.08
CA LEU A 137 6.12 -10.98 -1.41
C LEU A 137 7.05 -10.20 -0.50
N VAL A 138 6.81 -8.90 -0.37
CA VAL A 138 7.62 -8.00 0.46
C VAL A 138 7.61 -8.46 1.92
N ARG A 139 6.45 -8.86 2.45
CA ARG A 139 6.35 -9.44 3.80
C ARG A 139 7.14 -10.74 3.97
N ARG A 140 7.30 -11.55 2.92
CA ARG A 140 7.97 -12.86 2.99
C ARG A 140 9.50 -12.77 2.91
N ASP A 141 10.02 -11.78 2.17
CA ASP A 141 11.46 -11.58 2.00
C ASP A 141 12.08 -10.69 3.08
N GLU A 142 11.32 -10.39 4.13
CA GLU A 142 11.87 -9.79 5.33
C GLU A 142 13.06 -10.63 5.79
N PRO A 143 14.29 -10.07 5.82
CA PRO A 143 15.42 -10.74 6.43
C PRO A 143 15.02 -11.11 7.85
N LYS A 144 15.40 -12.31 8.31
CA LYS A 144 15.36 -12.66 9.73
C LYS A 144 16.36 -11.76 10.47
N ALA A 145 16.11 -10.47 10.55
CA ALA A 145 16.86 -9.54 11.35
C ALA A 145 16.71 -10.04 12.79
N LYS A 146 17.81 -10.51 13.36
CA LYS A 146 17.90 -10.78 14.80
C LYS A 146 17.40 -9.50 15.48
N LYS A 147 16.31 -9.61 16.25
CA LYS A 147 15.87 -8.53 17.15
C LYS A 147 17.10 -8.07 17.93
N ASN A 148 17.58 -6.86 17.66
CA ASN A 148 18.54 -6.22 18.53
C ASN A 148 17.70 -5.55 19.63
N PRO A 149 17.72 -6.04 20.87
CA PRO A 149 16.87 -5.52 21.94
C PRO A 149 17.20 -4.06 22.34
N GLU A 150 18.28 -3.48 21.82
CA GLU A 150 18.76 -2.14 22.16
C GLU A 150 18.35 -1.03 21.17
N SER A 151 17.78 -1.37 20.01
CA SER A 151 17.29 -0.34 19.08
C SER A 151 15.84 0.04 19.40
N ASN A 152 15.63 1.23 19.99
CA ASN A 152 14.32 1.88 20.11
C ASN A 152 13.74 2.37 18.76
N VAL A 153 14.39 2.04 17.65
CA VAL A 153 13.85 2.25 16.31
C VAL A 153 12.75 1.20 16.11
N GLY A 154 11.54 1.65 15.80
CA GLY A 154 10.38 0.80 15.59
C GLY A 154 10.67 -0.38 14.65
N ASP A 155 9.83 -1.41 14.74
CA ASP A 155 9.97 -2.64 13.98
C ASP A 155 10.37 -2.35 12.51
N PRO A 156 11.56 -2.75 12.02
CA PRO A 156 12.03 -2.42 10.66
C PRO A 156 11.24 -3.13 9.54
N ARG A 157 10.11 -3.74 9.92
CA ARG A 157 9.25 -4.63 9.16
C ARG A 157 7.98 -3.90 8.81
N GLY A 158 8.10 -2.84 8.03
CA GLY A 158 6.98 -2.00 7.65
C GLY A 158 6.98 -1.66 6.18
N PHE A 159 5.88 -1.04 5.79
CA PHE A 159 5.62 -0.64 4.43
C PHE A 159 5.02 0.77 4.43
N ASP A 160 5.38 1.60 3.45
CA ASP A 160 4.85 2.96 3.33
C ASP A 160 3.41 2.95 2.78
N TRP A 161 2.45 2.68 3.67
CA TRP A 161 1.01 2.71 3.37
C TRP A 161 0.56 4.10 2.92
N VAL A 162 1.14 5.17 3.47
CA VAL A 162 0.81 6.54 3.05
C VAL A 162 1.16 6.73 1.58
N HIS A 163 2.37 6.37 1.17
CA HIS A 163 2.80 6.42 -0.22
C HIS A 163 1.93 5.56 -1.13
N LEU A 164 1.58 4.34 -0.71
CA LEU A 164 0.67 3.46 -1.46
C LEU A 164 -0.66 4.14 -1.70
N ILE A 165 -1.33 4.59 -0.63
CA ILE A 165 -2.69 5.13 -0.70
C ILE A 165 -2.72 6.42 -1.52
N ASN A 166 -1.70 7.27 -1.40
CA ASN A 166 -1.54 8.46 -2.23
C ASN A 166 -1.36 8.11 -3.72
N SER A 167 -0.59 7.06 -4.01
CA SER A 167 -0.44 6.54 -5.37
C SER A 167 -1.76 5.99 -5.91
N LEU A 168 -2.48 5.19 -5.12
CA LEU A 168 -3.76 4.59 -5.49
C LEU A 168 -4.85 5.63 -5.76
N SER A 169 -4.84 6.75 -5.02
CA SER A 169 -5.73 7.90 -5.26
C SER A 169 -5.57 8.52 -6.65
N HIS A 170 -4.49 8.19 -7.34
CA HIS A 170 -4.16 8.70 -8.66
C HIS A 170 -3.85 7.58 -9.65
N TRP A 171 -4.27 6.36 -9.38
CA TRP A 171 -3.84 5.17 -10.11
C TRP A 171 -4.15 5.23 -11.61
N ASP A 172 -5.32 5.76 -11.97
CA ASP A 172 -5.75 5.83 -13.37
C ASP A 172 -4.89 6.75 -14.23
N ARG A 173 -4.12 7.65 -13.61
CA ARG A 173 -3.16 8.51 -14.30
C ARG A 173 -1.93 7.70 -14.70
N SER A 174 -1.63 7.66 -16.00
CA SER A 174 -0.42 7.00 -16.53
C SER A 174 0.86 7.45 -15.83
N THR A 175 0.95 8.74 -15.48
CA THR A 175 2.10 9.31 -14.76
C THR A 175 2.36 8.65 -13.41
N THR A 176 1.31 8.18 -12.72
CA THR A 176 1.46 7.49 -11.42
C THR A 176 2.10 6.12 -11.62
N ARG A 177 1.62 5.38 -12.63
CA ARG A 177 2.16 4.08 -13.02
C ARG A 177 3.61 4.18 -13.51
N THR A 178 3.92 5.22 -14.29
CA THR A 178 5.29 5.51 -14.73
C THR A 178 6.22 5.78 -13.54
N LYS A 179 5.79 6.59 -12.56
CA LYS A 179 6.58 6.83 -11.34
C LYS A 179 6.83 5.55 -10.53
N TRP A 180 5.83 4.66 -10.47
CA TRP A 180 6.01 3.34 -9.86
C TRP A 180 7.06 2.50 -10.59
N ALA A 181 7.01 2.46 -11.93
CA ALA A 181 8.02 1.78 -12.74
C ALA A 181 9.42 2.38 -12.53
N GLU A 182 9.55 3.72 -12.51
CA GLU A 182 10.81 4.42 -12.26
C GLU A 182 11.39 4.08 -10.88
N GLN A 183 10.56 4.10 -9.82
CA GLN A 183 10.95 3.70 -8.47
C GLN A 183 11.42 2.24 -8.43
N PHE A 184 10.71 1.34 -9.11
CA PHE A 184 11.11 -0.07 -9.22
C PHE A 184 12.43 -0.23 -9.96
N LEU A 185 12.68 0.55 -11.02
CA LEU A 185 13.95 0.50 -11.75
C LEU A 185 15.09 1.23 -11.02
N ASN A 186 14.79 1.92 -9.92
CA ASN A 186 15.69 2.82 -9.20
C ASN A 186 16.25 3.94 -10.10
N ILE A 187 15.45 4.38 -11.08
CA ILE A 187 15.78 5.52 -11.92
C ILE A 187 15.44 6.76 -11.11
N HIS A 188 16.46 7.44 -10.60
CA HIS A 188 16.27 8.72 -9.93
C HIS A 188 15.88 9.75 -11.00
N THR A 189 14.58 10.03 -11.14
CA THR A 189 14.14 11.24 -11.82
C THR A 189 14.43 12.41 -10.90
N GLY A 190 15.65 12.94 -11.03
CA GLY A 190 16.05 14.19 -10.40
C GLY A 190 15.04 15.29 -10.75
N VAL A 191 14.45 15.87 -9.72
CA VAL A 191 13.77 17.17 -9.78
C VAL A 191 14.59 18.14 -8.95
#